data_AF-W4RY75-F1
#
_entry.id   AF-W4RY75-F1
#
_cell.length_a   1.000
_cell.length_b   1.000
_cell.length_c   1.000
_cell.angle_alpha   90.00
_cell.angle_beta   90.00
_cell.angle_gamma   90.00
#
_symmetry.space_group_name_H-M   'P 1'
#
loop_
_entity.id
_entity.type
_entity.pdbx_description
1 polymer ?
#
loop_
_entity_poly.entity_id
_entity_poly.type
_entity_poly.pdbx_seq_one_letter_code
_entity_poly.pdbx_strand_id
1 'polypeptide(L)'
;IWDKDQGMYPMVKSLGGRYTTLRESEPSGFQPLQMQPSKRNIAFVKRLVRVLAETSFGGAIDHGDLEAVSAAVEAVMGTDSLIPMELRNLTTLVQQLPNPYQTGTSDRPTLAALLKPWTRDGEHGWLF
;
A
#
# COMPACT_ATOMS: atom_id res chain seq x y z
N ILE A 1 1.70 -19.39 3.45
CA ILE A 1 1.56 -20.02 2.12
C ILE A 1 0.55 -19.16 1.36
N TRP A 2 0.84 -18.81 0.10
CA TRP A 2 -0.16 -18.17 -0.75
C TRP A 2 -0.91 -19.26 -1.50
N ASP A 3 -2.23 -19.32 -1.33
CA ASP A 3 -3.10 -20.35 -1.85
C ASP A 3 -4.31 -19.69 -2.52
N LYS A 4 -4.19 -19.47 -3.84
CA LYS A 4 -5.18 -18.70 -4.63
C LYS A 4 -6.56 -19.35 -4.62
N ASP A 5 -6.60 -20.67 -4.73
CA ASP A 5 -7.83 -21.44 -4.94
C ASP A 5 -8.29 -22.17 -3.66
N GLN A 6 -7.66 -21.84 -2.53
CA GLN A 6 -7.99 -22.35 -1.20
C GLN A 6 -7.92 -23.89 -1.07
N GLY A 7 -7.12 -24.56 -1.93
CA GLY A 7 -6.99 -26.01 -1.94
C GLY A 7 -6.33 -26.57 -0.67
N MET A 8 -5.56 -25.75 0.04
CA MET A 8 -4.90 -26.10 1.30
C MET A 8 -5.74 -25.81 2.53
N TYR A 9 -6.91 -25.18 2.39
CA TYR A 9 -7.77 -24.83 3.53
C TYR A 9 -8.09 -26.02 4.45
N PRO A 10 -8.51 -27.20 3.93
CA PRO A 10 -8.80 -28.37 4.78
C PRO A 10 -7.56 -28.83 5.56
N MET A 11 -6.39 -28.84 4.92
CA MET A 11 -5.12 -29.27 5.52
C MET A 11 -4.66 -28.31 6.63
N VAL A 12 -4.71 -26.99 6.38
CA VAL A 12 -4.33 -25.99 7.38
C VAL A 12 -5.24 -26.08 8.59
N LYS A 13 -6.55 -26.25 8.38
CA LYS A 13 -7.52 -26.43 9.48
C LYS A 13 -7.31 -27.73 10.25
N SER A 14 -7.05 -28.85 9.58
CA SER A 14 -6.80 -30.14 10.25
C SER A 14 -5.54 -30.12 11.12
N LEU A 15 -4.54 -29.32 10.73
CA LEU A 15 -3.30 -29.15 11.50
C LEU A 15 -3.40 -28.07 12.59
N GLY A 16 -4.58 -27.49 12.82
CA GLY A 16 -4.77 -26.41 13.80
C GLY A 16 -4.13 -25.08 13.40
N GLY A 17 -3.78 -24.91 12.13
CA GLY A 17 -3.19 -23.69 11.59
C GLY A 17 -4.22 -22.56 11.43
N ARG A 18 -3.71 -21.34 11.26
CA ARG A 18 -4.53 -20.17 10.89
C ARG A 18 -4.55 -20.02 9.37
N TYR A 19 -5.74 -19.84 8.82
CA TYR A 19 -5.97 -19.59 7.40
C TYR A 19 -6.72 -18.25 7.26
N THR A 20 -6.11 -17.29 6.59
CA THR A 20 -6.71 -15.97 6.34
C THR A 20 -7.17 -15.92 4.89
N THR A 21 -8.47 -15.73 4.67
CA THR A 21 -9.05 -15.52 3.34
C THR A 21 -9.12 -14.03 3.03
N LEU A 22 -8.64 -13.61 1.85
CA LEU A 22 -8.92 -12.28 1.33
C LEU A 22 -10.32 -12.28 0.71
N ARG A 23 -11.19 -11.38 1.16
CA ARG A 23 -12.56 -11.23 0.67
C ARG A 23 -12.78 -9.77 0.35
N GLU A 24 -13.28 -9.48 -0.83
CA GLU A 24 -13.64 -8.12 -1.22
C GLU A 24 -14.60 -7.52 -0.19
N SER A 25 -14.40 -6.23 0.11
CA SER A 25 -15.17 -5.46 1.10
C SER A 25 -14.99 -5.88 2.57
N GLU A 26 -14.20 -6.92 2.89
CA GLU A 26 -13.84 -7.26 4.27
C GLU A 26 -12.41 -6.80 4.59
N PRO A 27 -12.17 -6.10 5.73
CA PRO A 27 -10.83 -5.67 6.13
C PRO A 27 -9.86 -6.85 6.24
N SER A 28 -8.85 -6.88 5.38
CA SER A 28 -7.91 -8.01 5.31
C SER A 28 -6.88 -8.02 6.44
N GLY A 29 -6.62 -6.85 7.04
CA GLY A 29 -5.57 -6.64 8.03
C GLY A 29 -4.16 -6.59 7.43
N PHE A 30 -4.00 -6.65 6.11
CA PHE A 30 -2.72 -6.51 5.44
C PHE A 30 -2.24 -5.04 5.50
N GLN A 31 -1.46 -4.70 6.53
CA GLN A 31 -0.93 -3.36 6.73
C GLN A 31 0.62 -3.31 6.69
N PRO A 32 1.25 -3.33 5.50
CA PRO A 32 2.71 -3.31 5.34
C PRO A 32 3.43 -2.12 5.98
N LEU A 33 2.77 -0.95 6.05
CA LEU A 33 3.34 0.26 6.62
C LEU A 33 3.54 0.18 8.14
N GLN A 34 2.95 -0.82 8.80
CA GLN A 34 3.09 -1.08 10.24
C GLN A 34 4.15 -2.14 10.57
N MET A 35 4.87 -2.68 9.58
CA MET A 35 6.00 -3.56 9.88
C MET A 35 7.14 -2.78 10.56
N GLN A 36 8.02 -3.50 11.26
CA GLN A 36 9.21 -2.88 11.84
C GLN A 36 10.07 -2.19 10.76
N PRO A 37 10.61 -1.00 11.03
CA PRO A 37 11.37 -0.21 10.07
C PRO A 37 12.75 -0.83 9.84
N SER A 38 12.82 -1.79 8.91
CA SER A 38 14.08 -2.37 8.44
C SER A 38 14.30 -2.02 6.97
N LYS A 39 15.56 -1.97 6.52
CA LYS A 39 15.90 -1.73 5.11
C LYS A 39 15.13 -2.67 4.16
N ARG A 40 14.94 -3.93 4.57
CA ARG A 40 14.17 -4.92 3.82
C ARG A 40 12.69 -4.56 3.72
N ASN A 41 12.06 -4.20 4.84
CA ASN A 41 10.63 -3.90 4.88
C ASN A 41 10.32 -2.59 4.16
N ILE A 42 11.14 -1.56 4.36
CA ILE A 42 11.01 -0.28 3.66
C ILE A 42 11.13 -0.48 2.15
N ALA A 43 12.14 -1.24 1.68
CA ALA A 43 12.30 -1.53 0.25
C ALA A 43 11.13 -2.34 -0.31
N PHE A 44 10.55 -3.25 0.48
CA PHE A 44 9.32 -3.96 0.12
C PHE A 44 8.14 -2.99 -0.04
N VAL A 45 7.91 -2.11 0.94
CA VAL A 45 6.80 -1.14 0.90
C VAL A 45 6.94 -0.17 -0.28
N LYS A 46 8.16 0.32 -0.58
CA LYS A 46 8.40 1.17 -1.76
C LYS A 46 8.01 0.46 -3.06
N ARG A 47 8.39 -0.81 -3.22
CA ARG A 47 8.00 -1.62 -4.39
C ARG A 47 6.50 -1.86 -4.44
N LEU A 48 5.88 -2.14 -3.29
CA LEU A 48 4.44 -2.34 -3.21
C LEU A 48 3.69 -1.07 -3.66
N VAL A 49 3.98 0.09 -3.07
CA VAL A 49 3.32 1.36 -3.39
C VAL A 49 3.49 1.72 -4.87
N ARG A 50 4.67 1.47 -5.45
CA ARG A 50 4.89 1.60 -6.89
C ARG A 50 3.91 0.72 -7.69
N VAL A 51 3.83 -0.57 -7.38
CA VAL A 51 2.93 -1.50 -8.07
C VAL A 51 1.46 -1.08 -7.93
N LEU A 52 1.05 -0.60 -6.75
CA LEU A 52 -0.32 -0.11 -6.55
C LEU A 52 -0.63 1.07 -7.48
N ALA A 53 0.29 2.03 -7.58
CA ALA A 53 0.12 3.19 -8.44
C ALA A 53 0.19 2.84 -9.95
N GLU A 54 1.05 1.90 -10.37
CA GLU A 54 1.11 1.41 -11.75
C GLU A 54 -0.15 0.62 -12.16
N THR A 55 -0.78 -0.07 -11.19
CA THR A 55 -2.00 -0.87 -11.43
C THR A 55 -3.24 0.02 -11.54
N SER A 56 -3.25 1.17 -10.85
CA SER A 56 -4.36 2.13 -10.90
C SER A 56 -4.43 2.88 -12.23
N PHE A 57 -5.61 2.92 -12.85
CA PHE A 57 -5.92 3.76 -14.02
C PHE A 57 -4.94 3.66 -15.20
N GLY A 58 -4.18 2.57 -15.33
CA GLY A 58 -3.11 2.44 -16.34
C GLY A 58 -2.01 3.50 -16.19
N GLY A 59 -1.84 4.05 -14.99
CA GLY A 59 -0.95 5.16 -14.70
C GLY A 59 0.50 4.80 -14.98
N ALA A 60 1.10 5.48 -15.97
CA ALA A 60 2.55 5.49 -16.08
C ALA A 60 3.13 6.05 -14.77
N ILE A 61 4.30 5.60 -14.34
CA ILE A 61 5.06 6.20 -13.23
C ILE A 61 6.37 6.70 -13.80
N ASP A 62 6.69 7.97 -13.56
CA ASP A 62 7.95 8.56 -13.97
C ASP A 62 9.01 8.51 -12.86
N HIS A 63 10.20 9.04 -13.13
CA HIS A 63 11.27 9.04 -12.14
C HIS A 63 10.95 9.90 -10.91
N GLY A 64 10.29 11.05 -11.10
CA GLY A 64 9.92 11.94 -10.00
C GLY A 64 8.87 11.33 -9.08
N ASP A 65 7.94 10.55 -9.63
CA ASP A 65 7.00 9.77 -8.81
C ASP A 65 7.72 8.71 -7.98
N LEU A 66 8.74 8.03 -8.53
CA LEU A 66 9.51 7.04 -7.78
C LEU A 66 10.27 7.69 -6.61
N GLU A 67 10.82 8.88 -6.82
CA GLU A 67 11.43 9.67 -5.75
C GLU A 67 10.39 10.09 -4.70
N ALA A 68 9.21 10.53 -5.13
CA ALA A 68 8.10 10.88 -4.24
C ALA A 68 7.59 9.68 -3.42
N VAL A 69 7.42 8.51 -4.04
CA VAL A 69 7.10 7.26 -3.33
C VAL A 69 8.18 6.94 -2.30
N SER A 70 9.44 7.02 -2.68
CA SER A 70 10.56 6.74 -1.78
C SER A 70 10.54 7.67 -0.57
N ALA A 71 10.39 8.97 -0.80
CA ALA A 71 10.33 9.99 0.26
C ALA A 71 9.11 9.79 1.18
N ALA A 72 7.92 9.54 0.61
CA ALA A 72 6.71 9.33 1.40
C ALA A 72 6.78 8.07 2.26
N VAL A 73 7.33 6.97 1.74
CA VAL A 73 7.50 5.74 2.52
C VAL A 73 8.51 5.95 3.66
N GLU A 74 9.63 6.64 3.41
CA GLU A 74 10.59 6.97 4.47
C GLU A 74 9.99 7.91 5.51
N ALA A 75 9.16 8.88 5.10
CA ALA A 75 8.48 9.77 6.04
C ALA A 75 7.51 9.01 6.96
N VAL A 76 6.77 8.02 6.44
CA VAL A 76 5.78 7.26 7.20
C VAL A 76 6.39 6.12 8.02
N MET A 77 7.38 5.42 7.47
CA MET A 77 7.89 4.17 8.02
C MET A 77 9.38 4.21 8.36
N GLY A 78 10.11 5.25 7.97
CA GLY A 78 11.54 5.35 8.25
C GLY A 78 11.88 5.24 9.73
N THR A 79 13.14 4.93 10.03
CA THR A 79 13.63 4.82 11.42
C THR A 79 13.42 6.09 12.22
N ASP A 80 13.50 7.25 11.56
CA ASP A 80 13.33 8.58 12.14
C ASP A 80 11.91 9.13 11.93
N SER A 81 10.95 8.28 11.52
CA SER A 81 9.57 8.70 11.32
C SER A 81 8.94 9.15 12.64
N LEU A 82 8.33 10.33 12.63
CA LEU A 82 7.55 10.88 13.74
C LEU A 82 6.12 10.31 13.81
N ILE A 83 5.74 9.46 12.86
CA ILE A 83 4.39 8.88 12.78
C ILE A 83 4.34 7.60 13.62
N PRO A 84 3.50 7.54 14.68
CA PRO A 84 3.28 6.32 15.46
C PRO A 84 2.87 5.15 14.59
N MET A 85 3.32 3.94 14.92
CA MET A 85 3.12 2.75 14.11
C MET A 85 1.63 2.53 13.79
N GLU A 86 0.75 2.75 14.75
CA GLU A 86 -0.69 2.54 14.66
C GLU A 86 -1.38 3.48 13.65
N LEU A 87 -0.75 4.63 13.37
CA LEU A 87 -1.24 5.63 12.42
C LEU A 87 -0.66 5.46 11.02
N ARG A 88 0.26 4.50 10.81
CA ARG A 88 0.86 4.23 9.49
C ARG A 88 -0.11 3.42 8.64
N ASN A 89 -0.63 4.06 7.59
CA ASN A 89 -1.54 3.46 6.62
C ASN A 89 -1.43 4.22 5.28
N LEU A 90 -2.07 3.71 4.23
CA LEU A 90 -2.00 4.35 2.90
C LEU A 90 -2.60 5.75 2.85
N THR A 91 -3.61 6.05 3.67
CA THR A 91 -4.15 7.43 3.77
C THR A 91 -3.08 8.39 4.29
N THR A 92 -2.38 8.01 5.35
CA THR A 92 -1.25 8.79 5.90
C THR A 92 -0.12 8.93 4.89
N LEU A 93 0.17 7.89 4.09
CA LEU A 93 1.17 7.95 3.03
C LEU A 93 0.78 8.93 1.93
N VAL A 94 -0.48 8.92 1.48
CA VAL A 94 -0.97 9.85 0.45
C VAL A 94 -0.88 11.30 0.94
N GLN A 95 -1.07 11.56 2.24
CA GLN A 95 -0.88 12.89 2.83
C GLN A 95 0.57 13.38 2.79
N GLN A 96 1.56 12.49 2.68
CA GLN A 96 2.98 12.86 2.53
C GLN A 96 3.37 13.15 1.08
N LEU A 97 2.49 12.88 0.11
CA LEU A 97 2.81 13.10 -1.30
C LEU A 97 2.63 14.57 -1.69
N PRO A 98 3.50 15.08 -2.58
CA PRO A 98 3.29 16.39 -3.16
C PRO A 98 2.00 16.37 -4.01
N ASN A 99 1.10 17.31 -3.75
CA ASN A 99 -0.06 17.66 -4.58
C ASN A 99 -1.19 16.62 -4.74
N PRO A 100 -2.23 16.68 -3.90
CA PRO A 100 -3.46 15.93 -4.16
C PRO A 100 -4.35 16.52 -5.28
N TYR A 101 -4.11 17.75 -5.77
CA TYR A 101 -5.07 18.45 -6.66
C TYR A 101 -4.49 19.36 -7.78
N GLN A 102 -3.18 19.41 -8.05
CA GLN A 102 -2.69 20.21 -9.20
C GLN A 102 -2.81 19.44 -10.52
N THR A 103 -3.94 19.62 -11.19
CA THR A 103 -4.06 19.54 -12.66
C THR A 103 -3.38 20.76 -13.28
N GLY A 104 -2.06 20.80 -13.26
CA GLY A 104 -1.28 21.77 -14.03
C GLY A 104 -0.98 21.19 -15.41
N THR A 105 -1.86 21.42 -16.39
CA THR A 105 -1.61 21.23 -17.84
C THR A 105 -1.00 19.87 -18.25
N SER A 106 -1.16 18.84 -17.43
CA SER A 106 -0.59 17.51 -17.67
C SER A 106 -1.74 16.51 -17.73
N ASP A 107 -1.89 15.83 -18.87
CA ASP A 107 -2.91 14.79 -19.12
C ASP A 107 -2.75 13.53 -18.23
N ARG A 108 -1.89 13.60 -17.21
CA ARG A 108 -1.45 12.49 -16.38
C ARG A 108 -2.02 12.63 -14.97
N PRO A 109 -2.64 11.58 -14.39
CA PRO A 109 -3.06 11.58 -12.99
C PRO A 109 -1.86 11.70 -12.04
N THR A 110 -2.03 12.45 -10.95
CA THR A 110 -0.98 12.57 -9.91
C THR A 110 -0.80 11.26 -9.15
N LEU A 111 0.37 11.05 -8.55
CA LEU A 111 0.62 9.87 -7.70
C LEU A 111 -0.39 9.73 -6.54
N ALA A 112 -0.80 10.85 -5.95
CA ALA A 112 -1.86 10.86 -4.93
C ALA A 112 -3.21 10.38 -5.50
N ALA A 113 -3.57 10.79 -6.73
CA ALA A 113 -4.78 10.31 -7.40
C ALA A 113 -4.70 8.81 -7.73
N LEU A 114 -3.54 8.32 -8.17
CA LEU A 114 -3.30 6.90 -8.45
C LEU A 114 -3.42 6.04 -7.18
N LEU A 115 -3.01 6.56 -6.02
CA LEU A 115 -3.06 5.84 -4.76
C LEU A 115 -4.38 6.00 -4.01
N LYS A 116 -5.23 6.96 -4.37
CA LYS A 116 -6.52 7.21 -3.74
C LYS A 116 -7.43 5.96 -3.64
N PRO A 117 -7.57 5.11 -4.67
CA PRO A 117 -8.39 3.88 -4.59
C PRO A 117 -7.91 2.88 -3.55
N TRP A 118 -6.63 2.93 -3.17
CA TRP A 118 -6.02 2.01 -2.20
C TRP A 118 -6.08 2.55 -0.75
N THR A 119 -6.57 3.77 -0.56
CA THR A 119 -6.82 4.30 0.79
C THR A 119 -8.09 3.69 1.39
N ARG A 120 -8.30 3.82 2.70
CA ARG A 120 -9.44 3.20 3.41
C ARG A 120 -10.82 3.54 2.80
N ASP A 121 -10.95 4.74 2.25
CA ASP A 121 -12.20 5.22 1.65
C ASP A 121 -12.30 4.89 0.14
N GLY A 122 -11.32 4.20 -0.41
CA GLY A 122 -11.24 3.79 -1.82
C GLY A 122 -11.75 2.37 -2.08
N GLU A 123 -11.93 2.03 -3.36
CA GLU A 123 -12.44 0.74 -3.82
C GLU A 123 -11.61 -0.47 -3.34
N HIS A 124 -10.30 -0.30 -3.22
CA HIS A 124 -9.38 -1.34 -2.75
C HIS A 124 -8.95 -1.14 -1.29
N GLY A 125 -9.60 -0.22 -0.58
CA GLY A 125 -9.31 0.10 0.83
C GLY A 125 -9.52 -1.09 1.76
N TRP A 126 -10.40 -2.05 1.42
CA TRP A 126 -10.61 -3.28 2.18
C TRP A 126 -9.34 -4.13 2.33
N LEU A 127 -8.38 -3.98 1.41
CA LEU A 127 -7.12 -4.71 1.47
C LEU A 127 -6.20 -4.17 2.59
N PHE A 128 -6.32 -2.90 3.01
CA PHE A 128 -5.31 -2.22 3.85
C PHE A 128 -5.81 -1.64 5.18
#